data_AF-H0YDG0-F1
#
_entry.id   AF-H0YDG0-F1
#
_cell.length_a   1.000
_cell.length_b   1.000
_cell.length_c   1.000
_cell.angle_alpha   90.00
_cell.angle_beta   90.00
_cell.angle_gamma   90.00
#
_symmetry.space_group_name_H-M   'P 1'
#
loop_
_entity.id
_entity.type
_entity.pdbx_description
1 polymer ?
#
loop_
_entity_poly.entity_id
_entity_poly.type
_entity_poly.pdbx_seq_one_letter_code
_entity_poly.pdbx_strand_id
1 'polypeptide(L)'
;LHKQADMQEEKNRIERVLGATLLPDLIQKVLTFALSEEVRPQDTVSVIGGVAGGSKHGRKAAWKFIKDNWEELYNRYQGGFLISRLIKVQWLTPVIPALWDAELSVEGFAVDKMAGEVKAFFESHPAPSAERTIQQCCENILLNAAWLKRDAESIHQYLLQRKASPPTV
;
A
#
# COMPACT_ATOMS: atom_id res chain seq x y z
N LEU A 1 8.05 -1.30 -25.00
CA LEU A 1 8.19 -0.02 -24.27
C LEU A 1 9.27 -0.08 -23.20
N HIS A 2 9.07 -0.67 -22.01
CA HIS A 2 10.11 -0.65 -20.95
C HIS A 2 11.48 -1.19 -21.38
N LYS A 3 11.54 -2.39 -21.96
CA LYS A 3 12.78 -3.02 -22.47
C LYS A 3 13.43 -2.29 -23.66
N GLN A 4 12.67 -1.42 -24.32
CA GLN A 4 13.11 -0.69 -25.52
C GLN A 4 13.48 0.76 -25.20
N ALA A 5 13.21 1.24 -23.98
CA ALA A 5 13.56 2.59 -23.57
C ALA A 5 15.05 2.65 -23.26
N ASP A 6 15.75 3.63 -23.85
CA ASP A 6 17.18 3.84 -23.59
C ASP A 6 17.40 4.72 -22.36
N MET A 7 16.47 5.64 -22.08
CA MET A 7 16.53 6.55 -20.95
C MET A 7 15.95 5.93 -19.68
N GLN A 8 16.73 5.98 -18.59
CA GLN A 8 16.26 5.47 -17.29
C GLN A 8 15.01 6.23 -16.78
N GLU A 9 14.89 7.53 -17.05
CA GLU A 9 13.70 8.29 -16.64
C GLU A 9 12.42 7.77 -17.30
N GLU A 10 12.51 7.33 -18.56
CA GLU A 10 11.37 6.77 -19.29
C GLU A 10 11.01 5.38 -18.72
N LYS A 11 12.00 4.55 -18.40
CA LYS A 11 11.78 3.28 -17.68
C LYS A 11 11.04 3.50 -16.36
N ASN A 12 11.49 4.48 -15.57
CA ASN A 12 10.87 4.81 -14.28
C ASN A 12 9.42 5.31 -14.44
N ARG A 13 9.12 6.07 -15.49
CA ARG A 13 7.74 6.50 -15.79
C ARG A 13 6.87 5.30 -16.18
N ILE A 14 7.37 4.42 -17.05
CA ILE A 14 6.64 3.22 -17.48
C ILE A 14 6.38 2.29 -16.29
N GLU A 15 7.38 2.04 -15.46
CA GLU A 15 7.29 1.25 -14.22
C GLU A 15 6.19 1.75 -13.28
N ARG A 16 6.07 3.06 -13.09
CA ARG A 16 5.01 3.64 -12.24
C ARG A 16 3.62 3.44 -12.83
N VAL A 17 3.47 3.54 -14.15
CA VAL A 17 2.18 3.36 -14.83
C VAL A 17 1.78 1.88 -14.89
N LEU A 18 2.75 0.95 -15.00
CA LEU A 18 2.47 -0.48 -14.94
C LEU A 18 1.80 -0.89 -13.62
N GLY A 19 2.16 -0.23 -12.52
CA GLY A 19 1.53 -0.43 -11.21
C GLY A 19 0.06 -0.02 -11.16
N ALA A 20 -0.43 0.86 -12.03
CA ALA A 20 -1.81 1.35 -12.03
C ALA A 20 -2.83 0.38 -12.67
N THR A 21 -2.44 -0.87 -12.93
CA THR A 21 -3.34 -1.88 -13.51
C THR A 21 -4.39 -2.38 -12.51
N LEU A 22 -5.60 -2.64 -13.01
CA LEU A 22 -6.74 -3.15 -12.22
C LEU A 22 -6.96 -4.66 -12.39
N LEU A 23 -6.35 -5.28 -13.40
CA LEU A 23 -6.56 -6.69 -13.73
C LEU A 23 -5.71 -7.59 -12.82
N PRO A 24 -6.30 -8.55 -12.08
CA PRO A 24 -5.57 -9.41 -11.14
C PRO A 24 -4.35 -10.12 -11.74
N ASP A 25 -4.49 -10.67 -12.94
CA ASP A 25 -3.40 -11.37 -13.63
C ASP A 25 -2.25 -10.43 -13.99
N LEU A 26 -2.56 -9.18 -14.35
CA LEU A 26 -1.55 -8.18 -14.64
C LEU A 26 -0.88 -7.66 -13.36
N ILE A 27 -1.63 -7.54 -12.26
CA ILE A 27 -1.08 -7.17 -10.95
C ILE A 27 0.01 -8.17 -10.55
N GLN A 28 -0.24 -9.49 -10.66
CA GLN A 28 0.76 -10.50 -10.35
C GLN A 28 1.98 -10.40 -11.28
N LYS A 29 1.75 -10.25 -12.60
CA LYS A 29 2.85 -10.07 -13.56
C LYS A 29 3.72 -8.85 -13.24
N VAL A 30 3.11 -7.73 -12.84
CA VAL A 30 3.82 -6.49 -12.48
C VAL A 30 4.61 -6.67 -11.18
N LEU A 31 4.06 -7.37 -10.19
CA LEU A 31 4.77 -7.68 -8.95
C LEU A 31 5.97 -8.61 -9.20
N THR A 32 5.80 -9.68 -9.98
CA THR A 32 6.92 -10.55 -10.40
C THR A 32 7.97 -9.77 -11.19
N PHE A 33 7.54 -8.91 -12.11
CA PHE A 33 8.43 -8.03 -12.85
C PHE A 33 9.22 -7.09 -11.92
N ALA A 34 8.61 -6.56 -10.85
CA ALA A 34 9.27 -5.67 -9.90
C ALA A 34 10.47 -6.29 -9.18
N LEU A 35 10.47 -7.61 -8.94
CA LEU A 35 11.59 -8.33 -8.33
C LEU A 35 12.60 -8.88 -9.33
N SER A 36 12.27 -8.90 -10.62
CA SER A 36 13.14 -9.40 -11.68
C SER A 36 14.39 -8.52 -11.89
N GLU A 37 15.41 -9.07 -12.54
CA GLU A 37 16.65 -8.34 -12.89
C GLU A 37 16.43 -7.18 -13.87
N GLU A 38 15.26 -7.13 -14.54
CA GLU A 38 14.89 -6.05 -15.46
C GLU A 38 14.59 -4.73 -14.74
N VAL A 39 14.28 -4.80 -13.44
CA VAL A 39 13.98 -3.63 -12.59
C VAL A 39 15.11 -3.43 -11.60
N ARG A 40 15.64 -2.21 -11.52
CA ARG A 40 16.71 -1.90 -10.56
C ARG A 40 16.18 -2.06 -9.13
N PRO A 41 16.99 -2.57 -8.19
CA PRO A 41 16.56 -2.73 -6.79
C PRO A 41 15.94 -1.46 -6.18
N GLN A 42 16.45 -0.27 -6.47
CA GLN A 42 15.85 0.98 -5.96
C GLN A 42 14.47 1.31 -6.53
N ASP A 43 14.15 0.83 -7.74
CA ASP A 43 12.93 1.14 -8.46
C ASP A 43 11.80 0.14 -8.14
N THR A 44 12.15 -1.07 -7.69
CA THR A 44 11.22 -2.09 -7.16
C THR A 44 10.23 -1.50 -6.15
N VAL A 45 10.71 -0.66 -5.23
CA VAL A 45 9.86 0.00 -4.21
C VAL A 45 8.78 0.89 -4.84
N SER A 46 9.12 1.58 -5.93
CA SER A 46 8.20 2.46 -6.65
C SER A 46 7.15 1.67 -7.42
N VAL A 47 7.52 0.53 -8.03
CA VAL A 47 6.58 -0.36 -8.74
C VAL A 47 5.56 -0.97 -7.78
N ILE A 48 6.04 -1.54 -6.66
CA ILE A 48 5.16 -2.12 -5.63
C ILE A 48 4.24 -1.04 -5.05
N GLY A 49 4.77 0.16 -4.81
CA GLY A 49 3.97 1.32 -4.40
C GLY A 49 2.89 1.71 -5.40
N GLY A 50 3.20 1.67 -6.70
CA GLY A 50 2.23 1.88 -7.77
C GLY A 50 1.07 0.89 -7.72
N VAL A 51 1.38 -0.41 -7.58
CA VAL A 51 0.39 -1.48 -7.43
C VAL A 51 -0.48 -1.29 -6.18
N ALA A 52 0.13 -0.93 -5.05
CA ALA A 52 -0.59 -0.70 -3.80
C ALA A 52 -1.51 0.53 -3.85
N GLY A 53 -1.13 1.55 -4.62
CA GLY A 53 -1.90 2.77 -4.83
C GLY A 53 -2.99 2.65 -5.92
N GLY A 54 -2.82 1.74 -6.88
CA GLY A 54 -3.71 1.63 -8.04
C GLY A 54 -5.11 1.11 -7.74
N SER A 55 -5.26 0.18 -6.79
CA SER A 55 -6.58 -0.35 -6.42
C SER A 55 -6.59 -1.08 -5.07
N LYS A 56 -7.80 -1.34 -4.54
CA LYS A 56 -8.00 -2.21 -3.36
C LYS A 56 -7.40 -3.61 -3.57
N HIS A 57 -7.61 -4.21 -4.75
CA HIS A 57 -7.06 -5.51 -5.12
C HIS A 57 -5.53 -5.48 -5.24
N GLY A 58 -4.98 -4.43 -5.87
CA GLY A 58 -3.54 -4.20 -5.98
C GLY A 58 -2.88 -4.09 -4.62
N ARG A 59 -3.52 -3.39 -3.66
CA ARG A 59 -3.05 -3.32 -2.29
C ARG A 59 -3.04 -4.69 -1.59
N LYS A 60 -4.09 -5.52 -1.76
CA LYS A 60 -4.12 -6.92 -1.28
C LYS A 60 -2.97 -7.74 -1.83
N ALA A 61 -2.77 -7.68 -3.13
CA ALA A 61 -1.71 -8.40 -3.81
C ALA A 61 -0.31 -7.92 -3.37
N ALA A 62 -0.10 -6.61 -3.26
CA ALA A 62 1.18 -6.04 -2.86
C ALA A 62 1.55 -6.42 -1.41
N TRP A 63 0.60 -6.44 -0.48
CA TRP A 63 0.87 -6.86 0.90
C TRP A 63 1.23 -8.35 0.97
N LYS A 64 0.43 -9.19 0.30
CA LYS A 64 0.74 -10.63 0.19
C LYS A 64 2.12 -10.85 -0.41
N PHE A 65 2.45 -10.15 -1.49
CA PHE A 65 3.74 -10.26 -2.17
C PHE A 65 4.92 -9.89 -1.28
N ILE A 66 4.78 -8.84 -0.46
CA ILE A 66 5.82 -8.45 0.49
C ILE A 66 6.02 -9.52 1.57
N LYS A 67 4.93 -10.08 2.12
CA LYS A 67 5.02 -11.17 3.09
C LYS A 67 5.69 -12.41 2.48
N ASP A 68 5.27 -12.79 1.28
CA ASP A 68 5.77 -13.98 0.59
C ASP A 68 7.24 -13.86 0.17
N ASN A 69 7.75 -12.64 -0.05
CA ASN A 69 9.12 -12.38 -0.53
C ASN A 69 9.95 -11.54 0.46
N TRP A 70 9.58 -11.56 1.74
CA TRP A 70 10.17 -10.66 2.72
C TRP A 70 11.66 -10.85 2.89
N GLU A 71 12.14 -12.10 2.94
CA GLU A 71 13.57 -12.40 3.08
C GLU A 71 14.37 -11.85 1.90
N GLU A 72 13.89 -12.03 0.67
CA GLU A 72 14.52 -11.49 -0.54
C GLU A 72 14.55 -9.97 -0.51
N LEU A 73 13.43 -9.32 -0.15
CA LEU A 73 13.35 -7.86 -0.03
C LEU A 73 14.28 -7.35 1.07
N TYR A 74 14.33 -8.02 2.22
CA TYR A 74 15.19 -7.66 3.34
C TYR A 74 16.66 -7.82 2.97
N ASN A 75 17.04 -8.93 2.34
CA ASN A 75 18.41 -9.18 1.86
C ASN A 75 18.82 -8.20 0.76
N ARG A 76 17.89 -7.82 -0.13
CA ARG A 76 18.16 -6.86 -1.21
C ARG A 76 18.46 -5.45 -0.69
N TYR A 77 17.81 -5.04 0.39
CA TYR A 77 18.00 -3.71 0.96
C TYR A 77 18.91 -3.66 2.19
N GLN A 78 19.22 -4.81 2.79
CA GLN A 78 20.06 -4.95 4.00
C GLN A 78 19.64 -4.00 5.13
N GLY A 79 18.33 -3.78 5.29
CA GLY A 79 17.83 -2.81 6.25
C GLY A 79 18.06 -1.34 5.88
N GLY A 80 18.55 -1.01 4.69
CA GLY A 80 18.75 0.37 4.26
C GLY A 80 17.45 1.19 4.12
N PHE A 81 17.59 2.49 3.82
CA PHE A 81 16.47 3.44 3.71
C PHE A 81 15.30 2.95 2.83
N LEU A 82 15.57 2.13 1.81
CA LEU A 82 14.57 1.60 0.90
C LEU A 82 13.58 0.64 1.56
N ILE A 83 13.98 -0.10 2.61
CA ILE A 83 13.04 -0.97 3.33
C ILE A 83 12.05 -0.16 4.15
N SER A 84 12.52 0.89 4.81
CA SER A 84 11.68 1.87 5.50
C SER A 84 10.76 2.57 4.51
N ARG A 85 11.23 2.88 3.29
CA ARG A 85 10.38 3.44 2.23
C ARG A 85 9.35 2.44 1.73
N LEU A 86 9.68 1.16 1.57
CA LEU A 86 8.75 0.12 1.14
C LEU A 86 7.60 -0.02 2.13
N ILE A 87 7.93 -0.13 3.42
CA ILE A 87 6.95 -0.15 4.51
C ILE A 87 6.13 1.15 4.47
N LYS A 88 6.79 2.30 4.50
CA LYS A 88 6.11 3.61 4.53
C LYS A 88 5.18 3.84 3.32
N VAL A 89 5.59 3.51 2.11
CA VAL A 89 4.79 3.69 0.88
C VAL A 89 3.53 2.81 0.90
N GLN A 90 3.64 1.58 1.40
CA GLN A 90 2.49 0.70 1.49
C GLN A 90 1.44 1.17 2.50
N TRP A 91 1.87 1.84 3.57
CA TRP A 91 1.02 2.17 4.71
C TRP A 91 0.64 3.66 4.82
N LEU A 92 1.33 4.55 4.10
CA LEU A 92 0.99 5.98 4.02
C LEU A 92 0.08 6.36 2.87
N THR A 93 -0.34 5.41 2.02
CA THR A 93 -1.35 5.77 1.02
C THR A 93 -2.68 5.99 1.75
N PRO A 94 -3.19 7.23 1.81
CA PRO A 94 -4.41 7.53 2.52
C PRO A 94 -5.54 6.95 1.69
N VAL A 95 -6.05 5.79 2.09
CA VAL A 95 -7.42 5.31 1.89
C VAL A 95 -7.45 3.84 2.32
N ILE A 96 -7.50 3.72 3.65
CA ILE A 96 -8.40 2.84 4.38
C ILE A 96 -8.08 1.32 4.38
N PRO A 97 -7.29 0.85 5.37
CA PRO A 97 -7.37 -0.52 5.87
C PRO A 97 -8.80 -0.89 6.31
N ALA A 98 -9.56 0.04 6.90
CA ALA A 98 -10.99 -0.15 7.21
C ALA A 98 -11.93 -0.36 6.00
N LEU A 99 -11.51 -0.09 4.74
CA LEU A 99 -12.29 -0.44 3.54
C LEU A 99 -11.87 -1.78 2.94
N TRP A 100 -10.84 -2.43 3.50
CA TRP A 100 -10.36 -3.73 3.03
C TRP A 100 -11.47 -4.78 3.08
N ASP A 101 -12.32 -4.70 4.09
CA ASP A 101 -13.42 -5.62 4.38
C ASP A 101 -14.72 -4.86 4.70
N ALA A 102 -15.01 -3.75 4.02
CA ALA A 102 -16.31 -3.07 4.16
C ALA A 102 -17.53 -3.91 3.73
N GLU A 103 -17.34 -5.15 3.27
CA GLU A 103 -18.42 -6.16 3.16
C GLU A 103 -18.75 -6.84 4.50
N LEU A 104 -17.92 -6.67 5.53
CA LEU A 104 -18.20 -7.13 6.89
C LEU A 104 -18.50 -5.92 7.77
N SER A 105 -19.77 -5.56 7.78
CA SER A 105 -20.39 -4.69 8.76
C SER A 105 -20.18 -5.22 10.18
N VAL A 106 -19.05 -4.92 10.84
CA VAL A 106 -18.98 -4.86 12.31
C VAL A 106 -17.88 -3.87 12.74
N GLU A 107 -18.33 -2.75 13.29
CA GLU A 107 -17.64 -1.80 14.18
C GLU A 107 -16.20 -2.16 14.61
N GLY A 108 -15.20 -1.39 14.16
CA GLY A 108 -13.84 -1.33 14.74
C GLY A 108 -12.93 -2.57 14.60
N PHE A 109 -13.51 -3.77 14.55
CA PHE A 109 -12.81 -5.04 14.70
C PHE A 109 -11.88 -5.38 13.52
N ALA A 110 -12.23 -4.94 12.31
CA ALA A 110 -11.43 -5.18 11.11
C ALA A 110 -10.10 -4.39 11.11
N VAL A 111 -10.05 -3.22 11.75
CA VAL A 111 -8.85 -2.37 11.73
C VAL A 111 -7.85 -2.81 12.79
N ASP A 112 -8.34 -3.19 13.97
CA ASP A 112 -7.51 -3.76 15.04
C ASP A 112 -6.84 -5.06 14.59
N LYS A 113 -7.55 -5.88 13.81
CA LYS A 113 -7.00 -7.10 13.20
C LYS A 113 -5.83 -6.81 12.26
N MET A 114 -5.91 -5.74 11.46
CA MET A 114 -4.83 -5.41 10.52
C MET A 114 -3.61 -4.81 11.21
N ALA A 115 -3.81 -3.91 12.18
CA ALA A 115 -2.72 -3.44 13.03
C ALA A 115 -2.04 -4.61 13.76
N GLY A 116 -2.84 -5.56 14.26
CA GLY A 116 -2.37 -6.81 14.86
C GLY A 116 -1.59 -7.69 13.88
N GLU A 117 -2.08 -7.89 12.65
CA GLU A 117 -1.39 -8.68 11.62
C GLU A 117 -0.04 -8.06 11.24
N VAL A 118 0.01 -6.74 11.05
CA VAL A 118 1.24 -6.01 10.74
C VAL A 118 2.23 -6.14 11.88
N LYS A 119 1.78 -5.95 13.12
CA LYS A 119 2.61 -6.09 14.30
C LYS A 119 3.16 -7.51 14.43
N ALA A 120 2.32 -8.53 14.32
CA ALA A 120 2.71 -9.94 14.41
C ALA A 120 3.70 -10.34 13.30
N PHE A 121 3.51 -9.80 12.09
CA PHE A 121 4.42 -10.04 10.98
C PHE A 121 5.83 -9.48 11.28
N PHE A 122 5.94 -8.26 11.79
CA PHE A 122 7.23 -7.66 12.10
C PHE A 122 7.84 -8.12 13.44
N GLU A 123 7.04 -8.70 14.35
CA GLU A 123 7.55 -9.43 15.52
C GLU A 123 8.25 -10.73 15.09
N SER A 124 7.71 -11.44 14.08
CA SER A 124 8.32 -12.65 13.52
C SER A 124 9.41 -12.36 12.48
N HIS A 125 9.45 -11.15 11.92
CA HIS A 125 10.42 -10.74 10.92
C HIS A 125 11.06 -9.40 11.29
N PRO A 126 12.02 -9.39 12.24
CA PRO A 126 12.60 -8.15 12.74
C PRO A 126 13.30 -7.35 11.64
N ALA A 127 12.99 -6.06 11.57
CA ALA A 127 13.70 -5.08 10.76
C ALA A 127 14.18 -3.93 11.64
N PRO A 128 15.34 -4.07 12.33
CA PRO A 128 15.81 -3.09 13.31
C PRO A 128 15.92 -1.67 12.72
N SER A 129 16.33 -1.58 11.45
CA SER A 129 16.49 -0.31 10.74
C SER A 129 15.16 0.38 10.37
N ALA A 130 14.05 -0.35 10.39
CA ALA A 130 12.73 0.15 10.09
C ALA A 130 11.79 0.12 11.30
N GLU A 131 12.28 -0.22 12.50
CA GLU A 131 11.47 -0.36 13.71
C GLU A 131 10.61 0.86 13.99
N ARG A 132 11.20 2.06 13.97
CA ARG A 132 10.46 3.33 14.12
C ARG A 132 9.40 3.50 13.03
N THR A 133 9.71 3.12 11.78
CA THR A 133 8.75 3.21 10.68
C THR A 133 7.58 2.25 10.89
N ILE A 134 7.86 1.03 11.36
CA ILE A 134 6.84 0.01 11.67
C ILE A 134 5.92 0.51 12.79
N GLN A 135 6.50 1.05 13.88
CA GLN A 135 5.73 1.64 14.98
C GLN A 135 4.81 2.76 14.48
N GLN A 136 5.36 3.72 13.72
CA GLN A 136 4.57 4.80 13.12
C GLN A 136 3.48 4.28 12.16
N CYS A 137 3.73 3.19 11.44
CA CYS A 137 2.72 2.58 10.58
C CYS A 137 1.56 2.02 11.40
N CYS A 138 1.85 1.25 12.46
CA CYS A 138 0.83 0.74 13.38
C CYS A 138 0.03 1.86 14.03
N GLU A 139 0.69 2.91 14.52
CA GLU A 139 0.04 4.09 15.09
C GLU A 139 -0.88 4.78 14.07
N ASN A 140 -0.41 4.99 12.85
CA ASN A 140 -1.22 5.61 11.79
C ASN A 140 -2.45 4.76 11.42
N ILE A 141 -2.33 3.43 11.41
CA ILE A 141 -3.48 2.54 11.17
C ILE A 141 -4.55 2.77 12.25
N LEU A 142 -4.15 2.79 13.52
CA LEU A 142 -5.06 3.00 14.65
C LEU A 142 -5.66 4.42 14.64
N LEU A 143 -4.86 5.45 14.36
CA LEU A 143 -5.33 6.83 14.24
C LEU A 143 -6.36 6.99 13.12
N ASN A 144 -6.10 6.40 11.95
CA ASN A 144 -7.04 6.41 10.83
C ASN A 144 -8.34 5.65 11.17
N ALA A 145 -8.24 4.56 11.92
CA ALA A 145 -9.40 3.81 12.42
C ALA A 145 -10.28 4.71 13.31
N ALA A 146 -9.65 5.37 14.28
CA ALA A 146 -10.32 6.24 15.23
C ALA A 146 -10.95 7.46 14.53
N TRP A 147 -10.23 8.05 13.58
CA TRP A 147 -10.73 9.15 12.76
C TRP A 147 -11.95 8.74 11.94
N LEU A 148 -11.89 7.59 11.26
CA LEU A 148 -13.01 7.08 10.48
C LEU A 148 -14.22 6.79 11.39
N LYS A 149 -14.01 6.14 12.53
CA LYS A 149 -15.09 5.86 13.48
C LYS A 149 -15.77 7.14 13.99
N ARG A 150 -15.00 8.20 14.21
CA ARG A 150 -15.49 9.48 14.73
C ARG A 150 -16.23 10.30 13.66
N ASP A 151 -15.64 10.40 12.46
CA ASP A 151 -16.04 11.40 11.47
C ASP A 151 -16.83 10.83 10.28
N ALA A 152 -16.84 9.49 10.06
CA ALA A 152 -17.45 8.89 8.87
C ALA A 152 -18.93 9.26 8.70
N GLU A 153 -19.73 9.20 9.76
CA GLU A 153 -21.16 9.50 9.68
C GLU A 153 -21.40 10.99 9.37
N SER A 154 -20.66 11.89 10.03
CA SER A 154 -20.75 13.33 9.78
C SER A 154 -20.39 13.66 8.32
N ILE A 155 -19.31 13.07 7.81
CA ILE A 155 -18.89 13.23 6.40
C ILE A 155 -19.95 12.65 5.45
N HIS A 156 -20.51 11.48 5.76
CA HIS A 156 -21.55 10.86 4.96
C HIS A 156 -22.79 11.75 4.85
N GLN A 157 -23.29 12.26 5.98
CA GLN A 157 -24.43 13.18 6.01
C GLN A 157 -24.14 14.47 5.23
N TYR A 158 -22.95 15.05 5.41
CA TYR A 158 -22.54 16.24 4.68
C TYR A 158 -22.53 16.03 3.15
N LEU A 159 -22.00 14.90 2.68
CA LEU A 159 -21.96 14.56 1.25
C LEU A 159 -23.37 14.29 0.69
N LEU A 160 -24.26 13.66 1.46
CA LEU A 160 -25.67 13.47 1.07
C LEU A 160 -26.39 14.80 0.91
N GLN A 161 -26.21 15.73 1.85
CA GLN A 161 -26.78 17.08 1.78
C GLN A 161 -26.27 17.85 0.55
N ARG A 162 -24.96 17.78 0.26
CA ARG A 162 -24.35 18.39 -0.93
C ARG A 162 -24.89 17.82 -2.25
N LYS A 163 -25.18 16.52 -2.31
CA LYS A 163 -25.74 15.86 -3.49
C LYS A 163 -27.20 16.27 -3.73
N ALA A 164 -27.94 16.61 -2.68
CA ALA A 164 -29.36 16.98 -2.76
C ALA A 164 -29.60 18.45 -3.12
N SER A 165 -28.62 19.34 -2.91
CA SER A 165 -28.72 20.75 -3.30
C SER A 165 -28.39 20.93 -4.79
N PRO A 166 -29.31 21.45 -5.63
CA PRO A 166 -28.95 21.85 -6.99
C PRO A 166 -27.95 23.01 -6.97
N PRO A 167 -27.09 23.15 -7.98
CA PRO A 167 -26.17 24.27 -8.05
C PRO A 167 -26.98 25.57 -8.14
N THR A 168 -26.83 26.44 -7.15
CA THR A 168 -27.33 27.81 -7.20
C THR A 168 -26.56 28.54 -8.30
N VAL A 169 -27.23 28.79 -9.43
CA VAL A 169 -26.77 29.73 -10.47
C VAL A 169 -27.16 31.14 -10.07
#